data_AF-A0A5M6IYI7-F1
#
_entry.id   AF-A0A5M6IYI7-F1
#
_cell.length_a   1.000
_cell.length_b   1.000
_cell.length_c   1.000
_cell.angle_alpha   90.00
_cell.angle_beta   90.00
_cell.angle_gamma   90.00
#
_symmetry.space_group_name_H-M   'P 1'
#
loop_
_entity.id
_entity.type
_entity.pdbx_description
1 polymer ?
#
loop_
_entity_poly.entity_id
_entity_poly.type
_entity_poly.pdbx_seq_one_letter_code
_entity_poly.pdbx_strand_id
1 'polypeptide(L)'
;MPGGRSIGVLFLDLDNFKFINDSLGHDWGDRVLHTVAARLRAELRAGDLAARLGGDGFTVLLGDVTAPAQVQRLAARLIASLREPMGFEGPTLSVGSSIGIAISHPGEDSVDELLRKADLAMYTAKHDGKGCHALFDARLSAAAQHRLDLETELRRARDRAAGRLARRAGLPAGAGLPVRARPAGRRLRPAVAATDGGRRRSTGPQG
;
A
#
# COMPACT_ATOMS: atom_id res chain seq x y z
N MET A 1 22.45 -29.85 23.88
CA MET A 1 22.91 -28.82 22.93
C MET A 1 22.28 -27.51 23.35
N PRO A 2 23.02 -26.39 23.52
CA PRO A 2 22.38 -25.13 23.89
C PRO A 2 21.50 -24.69 22.72
N GLY A 3 20.20 -24.51 22.96
CA GLY A 3 19.20 -24.22 21.95
C GLY A 3 19.55 -22.98 21.15
N GLY A 4 19.59 -23.12 19.82
CA GLY A 4 19.81 -21.99 18.93
C GLY A 4 18.81 -20.88 19.22
N ARG A 5 19.25 -19.63 19.20
CA ARG A 5 18.35 -18.49 19.40
C ARG A 5 17.53 -18.30 18.13
N SER A 6 16.21 -18.24 18.24
CA SER A 6 15.34 -18.02 17.09
C SER A 6 15.48 -16.61 16.55
N ILE A 7 15.25 -16.48 15.24
CA ILE A 7 15.24 -15.23 14.51
C ILE A 7 13.79 -14.93 14.14
N GLY A 8 13.37 -13.68 14.29
CA GLY A 8 12.09 -13.18 13.80
C GLY A 8 12.28 -12.39 12.51
N VAL A 9 11.41 -12.63 11.52
CA VAL A 9 11.32 -11.82 10.30
C VAL A 9 9.93 -11.21 10.25
N LEU A 10 9.88 -9.90 10.04
CA LEU A 10 8.63 -9.18 9.82
C LEU A 10 8.68 -8.56 8.43
N PHE A 11 7.66 -8.81 7.61
CA PHE A 11 7.41 -8.09 6.38
C PHE A 11 6.30 -7.08 6.61
N LEU A 12 6.57 -5.84 6.24
CA LEU A 12 5.67 -4.72 6.40
C LEU A 12 5.37 -4.13 5.03
N ASP A 13 4.11 -3.82 4.81
CA ASP A 13 3.65 -3.09 3.63
C ASP A 13 2.76 -1.94 4.08
N LEU A 14 2.90 -0.78 3.44
CA LEU A 14 2.11 0.40 3.75
C LEU A 14 0.78 0.35 3.00
N ASP A 15 -0.31 0.32 3.75
CA ASP A 15 -1.63 0.15 3.19
C ASP A 15 -2.01 1.33 2.30
N ASN A 16 -2.38 1.01 1.05
CA ASN A 16 -2.82 1.97 0.05
C ASN A 16 -1.78 3.06 -0.29
N PHE A 17 -0.48 2.80 -0.11
CA PHE A 17 0.57 3.79 -0.41
C PHE A 17 0.54 4.31 -1.86
N LYS A 18 0.18 3.45 -2.82
CA LYS A 18 -0.04 3.88 -4.21
C LYS A 18 -1.08 5.00 -4.34
N PHE A 19 -2.15 4.98 -3.54
CA PHE A 19 -3.17 6.02 -3.56
C PHE A 19 -2.61 7.37 -3.11
N ILE A 20 -1.66 7.37 -2.16
CA ILE A 20 -0.96 8.59 -1.72
C ILE A 20 -0.15 9.16 -2.89
N ASN A 21 0.65 8.34 -3.56
CA ASN A 21 1.44 8.77 -4.73
C ASN A 21 0.55 9.28 -5.87
N ASP A 22 -0.52 8.57 -6.17
CA ASP A 22 -1.41 8.91 -7.27
C ASP A 22 -2.23 10.19 -6.97
N SER A 23 -2.50 10.50 -5.69
CA SER A 23 -3.34 11.65 -5.27
C SER A 23 -2.53 12.91 -4.93
N LEU A 24 -1.36 12.75 -4.31
CA LEU A 24 -0.55 13.84 -3.76
C LEU A 24 0.80 13.98 -4.47
N GLY A 25 1.19 13.01 -5.27
CA GLY A 25 2.47 12.98 -5.98
C GLY A 25 3.56 12.22 -5.23
N HIS A 26 4.63 11.89 -5.96
CA HIS A 26 5.74 11.09 -5.45
C HIS A 26 6.52 11.76 -4.31
N ASP A 27 6.64 13.09 -4.31
CA ASP A 27 7.31 13.84 -3.23
C ASP A 27 6.65 13.59 -1.86
N TRP A 28 5.33 13.44 -1.84
CA TRP A 28 4.59 13.09 -0.63
C TRP A 28 4.83 11.64 -0.22
N GLY A 29 4.88 10.72 -1.19
CA GLY A 29 5.28 9.34 -0.95
C GLY A 29 6.66 9.24 -0.30
N ASP A 30 7.63 9.99 -0.82
CA ASP A 30 8.98 10.00 -0.28
C ASP A 30 9.02 10.52 1.16
N ARG A 31 8.29 11.60 1.46
CA ARG A 31 8.18 12.13 2.84
C ARG A 31 7.56 11.10 3.80
N VAL A 32 6.54 10.38 3.35
CA VAL A 32 5.93 9.27 4.12
C VAL A 32 6.96 8.17 4.37
N LEU A 33 7.69 7.73 3.34
CA LEU A 33 8.69 6.67 3.47
C LEU A 33 9.83 7.05 4.43
N HIS A 34 10.28 8.31 4.42
CA HIS A 34 11.25 8.81 5.39
C HIS A 34 10.71 8.78 6.83
N THR A 35 9.47 9.21 7.01
CA THR A 35 8.81 9.20 8.33
C THR A 35 8.62 7.78 8.86
N VAL A 36 8.20 6.85 7.99
CA VAL A 36 8.08 5.42 8.30
C VAL A 36 9.43 4.87 8.72
N ALA A 37 10.50 5.11 7.95
CA ALA A 37 11.84 4.63 8.30
C ALA A 37 12.32 5.16 9.66
N ALA A 38 12.07 6.44 9.95
CA ALA A 38 12.40 7.04 11.24
C ALA A 38 11.63 6.40 12.41
N ARG A 39 10.32 6.19 12.25
CA ARG A 39 9.47 5.54 13.25
C ARG A 39 9.87 4.08 13.49
N LEU A 40 10.13 3.32 12.42
CA LEU A 40 10.65 1.95 12.55
C LEU A 40 11.94 1.95 13.36
N ARG A 41 12.91 2.82 13.03
CA ARG A 41 14.18 2.90 13.74
C ARG A 41 14.02 3.24 15.23
N ALA A 42 13.04 4.07 15.60
CA ALA A 42 12.78 4.46 16.98
C ALA A 42 12.16 3.32 17.82
N GLU A 43 11.41 2.42 17.20
CA GLU A 43 10.73 1.32 17.89
C GLU A 43 11.63 0.09 18.11
N LEU A 44 12.69 -0.03 17.30
CA LEU A 44 13.63 -1.15 17.32
C LEU A 44 14.73 -0.96 18.35
N ARG A 45 15.15 -2.06 18.98
CA ARG A 45 16.28 -2.06 19.92
C ARG A 45 17.61 -2.17 19.17
N ALA A 46 18.70 -1.90 19.88
CA ALA A 46 20.05 -2.18 19.39
C ALA A 46 20.19 -3.65 19.01
N GLY A 47 20.66 -3.90 17.78
CA GLY A 47 20.86 -5.25 17.23
C GLY A 47 19.74 -5.75 16.30
N ASP A 48 18.56 -5.14 16.32
CA ASP A 48 17.54 -5.40 15.32
C ASP A 48 17.87 -4.62 14.01
N LEU A 49 17.49 -5.17 12.86
CA LEU A 49 17.75 -4.57 11.55
C LEU A 49 16.44 -4.24 10.85
N ALA A 50 16.33 -3.04 10.29
CA ALA A 50 15.28 -2.66 9.35
C ALA A 50 15.87 -2.39 7.97
N ALA A 51 15.20 -2.87 6.92
CA ALA A 51 15.56 -2.62 5.53
C ALA A 51 14.31 -2.29 4.72
N ARG A 52 14.47 -1.52 3.64
CA ARG A 52 13.43 -1.30 2.63
C ARG A 52 13.75 -2.16 1.42
N LEU A 53 12.83 -3.05 1.03
CA LEU A 53 13.02 -3.96 -0.11
C LEU A 53 12.63 -3.32 -1.46
N GLY A 54 11.97 -2.16 -1.42
CA GLY A 54 11.53 -1.41 -2.59
C GLY A 54 10.06 -1.03 -2.48
N GLY A 55 9.65 0.01 -3.22
CA GLY A 55 8.28 0.52 -3.13
C GLY A 55 7.90 0.93 -1.70
N ASP A 56 6.79 0.41 -1.20
CA ASP A 56 6.24 0.53 0.16
C ASP A 56 6.63 -0.61 1.11
N GLY A 57 7.44 -1.57 0.64
CA GLY A 57 7.82 -2.76 1.41
C GLY A 57 9.02 -2.52 2.33
N PHE A 58 8.84 -2.81 3.62
CA PHE A 58 9.89 -2.85 4.64
C PHE A 58 10.02 -4.24 5.25
N THR A 59 11.22 -4.55 5.74
CA THR A 59 11.54 -5.79 6.43
C THR A 59 12.25 -5.48 7.72
N VAL A 60 11.87 -6.18 8.79
CA VAL A 60 12.56 -6.14 10.08
C VAL A 60 13.07 -7.53 10.42
N LEU A 61 14.34 -7.60 10.83
CA LEU A 61 14.99 -8.80 11.33
C LEU A 61 15.26 -8.64 12.82
N LEU A 62 14.77 -9.59 13.62
CA LEU A 62 14.94 -9.64 15.06
C LEU A 62 15.85 -10.81 15.44
N GLY A 63 16.93 -10.53 16.16
CA GLY A 63 17.72 -11.55 16.83
C GLY A 63 17.07 -12.02 18.14
N ASP A 64 17.60 -13.09 18.74
CA ASP A 64 17.30 -13.47 20.12
C ASP A 64 15.80 -13.53 20.46
N VAL A 65 14.97 -14.08 19.57
CA VAL A 65 13.54 -14.25 19.81
C VAL A 65 13.33 -15.42 20.76
N THR A 66 12.70 -15.16 21.91
CA THR A 66 12.43 -16.18 22.92
C THR A 66 10.99 -16.67 22.92
N ALA A 67 10.05 -15.87 22.40
CA ALA A 67 8.64 -16.22 22.32
C ALA A 67 7.91 -15.49 21.17
N PRO A 68 6.94 -16.11 20.49
CA PRO A 68 6.14 -15.45 19.47
C PRO A 68 5.43 -14.18 19.95
N ALA A 69 4.93 -14.19 21.18
CA ALA A 69 4.26 -13.05 21.79
C ALA A 69 5.15 -11.80 21.86
N GLN A 70 6.48 -11.95 21.97
CA GLN A 70 7.41 -10.82 21.93
C GLN A 70 7.36 -10.12 20.57
N VAL A 71 7.38 -10.90 19.49
CA VAL A 71 7.38 -10.40 18.13
C VAL A 71 6.04 -9.77 17.78
N GLN A 72 4.94 -10.40 18.18
CA GLN A 72 3.59 -9.86 17.99
C GLN A 72 3.38 -8.53 18.72
N ARG A 73 3.91 -8.39 19.96
CA ARG A 73 3.87 -7.10 20.68
C ARG A 73 4.63 -6.01 19.95
N LEU A 74 5.80 -6.32 19.38
CA LEU A 74 6.54 -5.36 18.56
C LEU A 74 5.73 -5.00 17.32
N ALA A 75 5.18 -5.96 16.58
CA ALA A 75 4.36 -5.69 15.40
C ALA A 75 3.16 -4.79 15.72
N ALA A 76 2.47 -5.01 16.84
CA ALA A 76 1.37 -4.16 17.29
C ALA A 76 1.85 -2.72 17.58
N ARG A 77 3.01 -2.55 18.24
CA ARG A 77 3.62 -1.23 18.47
C ARG A 77 3.99 -0.53 17.17
N LEU A 78 4.60 -1.25 16.23
CA LEU A 78 4.96 -0.71 14.91
C LEU A 78 3.71 -0.21 14.19
N ILE A 79 2.63 -1.00 14.15
CA ILE A 79 1.36 -0.60 13.51
C ILE A 79 0.79 0.66 14.17
N ALA A 80 0.75 0.72 15.50
CA ALA A 80 0.27 1.90 16.23
C ALA A 80 1.13 3.14 15.91
N SER A 81 2.45 3.00 16.00
CA SER A 81 3.42 4.07 15.72
C SER A 81 3.31 4.57 14.28
N LEU A 82 3.14 3.68 13.29
CA LEU A 82 2.98 4.07 11.88
C LEU A 82 1.62 4.73 11.60
N ARG A 83 0.57 4.36 12.34
CA ARG A 83 -0.76 4.96 12.21
C ARG A 83 -0.82 6.39 12.76
N GLU A 84 0.10 6.78 13.65
CA GLU A 84 0.13 8.13 14.20
C GLU A 84 0.16 9.19 13.07
N PRO A 85 -0.58 10.30 13.20
CA PRO A 85 -0.61 11.32 12.17
C PRO A 85 0.78 11.86 11.84
N MET A 86 1.10 11.97 10.56
CA MET A 86 2.33 12.53 10.03
C MET A 86 2.09 13.98 9.64
N GLY A 87 2.68 14.90 10.41
CA GLY A 87 2.63 16.33 10.13
C GLY A 87 3.64 16.69 9.05
N PHE A 88 3.14 17.20 7.93
CA PHE A 88 3.95 17.80 6.87
C PHE A 88 3.50 19.26 6.68
N GLU A 89 4.25 20.09 5.97
CA GLU A 89 3.74 21.38 5.52
C GLU A 89 2.51 21.14 4.62
N GLY A 90 1.30 21.30 5.18
CA GLY A 90 0.03 21.00 4.51
C GLY A 90 -0.81 19.93 5.25
N PRO A 91 -1.48 19.01 4.52
CA PRO A 91 -2.39 18.04 5.12
C PRO A 91 -1.68 17.05 6.05
N THR A 92 -2.37 16.69 7.14
CA THR A 92 -1.94 15.61 8.02
C THR A 92 -2.34 14.27 7.40
N LEU A 93 -1.42 13.31 7.34
CA LEU A 93 -1.65 11.98 6.76
C LEU A 93 -1.50 10.89 7.82
N SER A 94 -2.34 9.87 7.75
CA SER A 94 -2.19 8.63 8.53
C SER A 94 -2.08 7.47 7.55
N VAL A 95 -1.14 6.56 7.81
CA VAL A 95 -0.85 5.42 6.94
C VAL A 95 -0.99 4.14 7.74
N GLY A 96 -1.82 3.22 7.26
CA GLY A 96 -1.93 1.87 7.80
C GLY A 96 -0.71 1.04 7.41
N SER A 97 -0.43 -0.01 8.17
CA SER A 97 0.54 -1.02 7.74
C SER A 97 0.02 -2.41 8.07
N SER A 98 0.21 -3.32 7.12
CA SER A 98 -0.06 -4.73 7.27
C SER A 98 1.27 -5.47 7.49
N ILE A 99 1.35 -6.28 8.54
CA ILE A 99 2.60 -6.94 8.95
C ILE A 99 2.46 -8.47 8.96
N GLY A 100 3.34 -9.16 8.23
CA GLY A 100 3.52 -10.60 8.33
C GLY A 100 4.68 -10.95 9.22
N ILE A 101 4.52 -11.95 10.09
CA ILE A 101 5.54 -12.37 11.05
C ILE A 101 5.89 -13.83 10.78
N ALA A 102 7.18 -14.15 10.71
CA ALA A 102 7.69 -15.52 10.76
C ALA A 102 8.80 -15.64 11.79
N ILE A 103 8.88 -16.78 12.46
CA ILE A 103 9.88 -17.07 13.49
C ILE A 103 10.57 -18.36 13.10
N SER A 104 11.90 -18.34 13.11
CA SER A 104 12.69 -19.50 12.71
C SER A 104 12.70 -20.58 13.78
N HIS A 105 12.71 -21.81 13.31
CA HIS A 105 13.04 -23.01 14.07
C HIS A 105 14.51 -23.35 13.75
N PRO A 106 15.44 -23.14 14.70
CA PRO A 106 16.86 -23.34 14.48
C PRO A 106 17.15 -24.77 13.99
N GLY A 107 17.79 -24.88 12.83
CA GLY A 107 18.14 -26.16 12.21
C GLY A 107 17.09 -26.76 11.28
N GLU A 108 15.91 -26.15 11.18
CA GLU A 108 14.83 -26.60 10.29
C GLU A 108 14.59 -25.62 9.13
N ASP A 109 14.57 -24.32 9.42
CA ASP A 109 14.18 -23.30 8.45
C ASP A 109 15.39 -22.75 7.66
N SER A 110 15.26 -22.71 6.32
CA SER A 110 16.15 -21.93 5.46
C SER A 110 15.77 -20.44 5.46
N VAL A 111 16.69 -19.57 5.06
CA VAL A 111 16.43 -18.12 4.93
C VAL A 111 15.28 -17.85 3.95
N ASP A 112 15.31 -18.49 2.78
CA ASP A 112 14.27 -18.31 1.75
C ASP A 112 12.90 -18.77 2.24
N GLU A 113 12.86 -19.87 3.00
CA GLU A 113 11.61 -20.35 3.59
C GLU A 113 11.06 -19.38 4.62
N LEU A 114 11.92 -18.82 5.48
CA LEU A 114 11.51 -17.86 6.50
C LEU A 114 10.95 -16.56 5.88
N LEU A 115 11.59 -16.06 4.82
CA LEU A 115 11.10 -14.91 4.05
C LEU A 115 9.74 -15.22 3.40
N ARG A 116 9.59 -16.41 2.80
CA ARG A 116 8.33 -16.86 2.20
C ARG A 116 7.20 -16.96 3.23
N LYS A 117 7.50 -17.47 4.43
CA LYS A 117 6.55 -17.55 5.55
C LYS A 117 6.09 -16.16 5.99
N ALA A 118 7.00 -15.21 6.11
CA ALA A 118 6.69 -13.83 6.49
C ALA A 118 5.81 -13.13 5.43
N ASP A 119 6.13 -13.31 4.13
CA ASP A 119 5.33 -12.76 3.03
C ASP A 119 3.90 -13.31 3.03
N LEU A 120 3.76 -14.63 3.21
CA LEU A 120 2.44 -15.25 3.28
C LEU A 120 1.61 -14.70 4.44
N ALA A 121 2.22 -14.56 5.62
CA ALA A 121 1.55 -13.98 6.77
C ALA A 121 1.14 -12.51 6.51
N MET A 122 1.98 -11.73 5.84
CA MET A 122 1.67 -10.34 5.50
C MET A 122 0.48 -10.26 4.55
N TYR A 123 0.42 -11.17 3.57
CA TYR A 123 -0.72 -11.29 2.69
C TYR A 123 -2.02 -11.61 3.45
N THR A 124 -1.97 -12.54 4.40
CA THR A 124 -3.11 -12.82 5.30
C THR A 124 -3.54 -11.56 6.04
N ALA A 125 -2.62 -10.80 6.63
CA ALA A 125 -2.94 -9.54 7.31
C ALA A 125 -3.61 -8.51 6.39
N LYS A 126 -3.17 -8.41 5.12
CA LYS A 126 -3.82 -7.55 4.12
C LYS A 126 -5.26 -7.99 3.80
N HIS A 127 -5.52 -9.30 3.83
CA HIS A 127 -6.84 -9.84 3.52
C HIS A 127 -7.80 -9.71 4.70
N ASP A 128 -7.29 -9.82 5.93
CA ASP A 128 -8.06 -9.75 7.17
C ASP A 128 -8.43 -8.32 7.61
N GLY A 129 -8.41 -7.37 6.67
CA GLY A 129 -8.89 -5.99 6.87
C GLY A 129 -7.81 -4.92 6.90
N LYS A 130 -6.53 -5.28 6.72
CA LYS A 130 -5.37 -4.38 6.76
C LYS A 130 -5.14 -3.71 8.12
N GLY A 131 -4.02 -3.02 8.29
CA GLY A 131 -3.71 -2.32 9.54
C GLY A 131 -3.58 -3.26 10.75
N CYS A 132 -3.22 -4.52 10.51
CA CYS A 132 -3.07 -5.58 11.50
C CYS A 132 -1.81 -6.40 11.22
N HIS A 133 -1.53 -7.38 12.08
CA HIS A 133 -0.44 -8.32 11.86
C HIS A 133 -0.96 -9.75 11.87
N ALA A 134 -0.25 -10.64 11.16
CA ALA A 134 -0.48 -12.08 11.25
C ALA A 134 0.83 -12.80 11.51
N LEU A 135 0.78 -13.83 12.36
CA LEU A 135 1.88 -14.77 12.57
C LEU A 135 1.69 -15.94 11.61
N PHE A 136 2.75 -16.34 10.92
CA PHE A 136 2.73 -17.54 10.09
C PHE A 136 2.41 -18.75 10.96
N ASP A 137 1.35 -19.46 10.58
CA ASP A 137 0.98 -20.76 11.11
C ASP A 137 0.80 -21.72 9.93
N ALA A 138 1.55 -22.82 9.93
CA ALA A 138 1.52 -23.82 8.88
C ALA A 138 0.11 -24.40 8.64
N ARG A 139 -0.75 -24.42 9.67
CA ARG A 139 -2.14 -24.90 9.56
C ARG A 139 -3.05 -23.91 8.84
N LEU A 140 -2.75 -22.61 8.89
CA LEU A 140 -3.47 -21.53 8.21
C LEU A 140 -2.91 -21.24 6.78
N SER A 141 -1.72 -21.76 6.48
CA SER A 141 -0.92 -21.40 5.30
C SER A 141 -1.45 -21.92 3.95
N ALA A 142 -2.11 -23.08 3.89
CA ALA A 142 -2.45 -23.71 2.60
C ALA A 142 -3.41 -22.87 1.74
N ALA A 143 -4.46 -22.30 2.34
CA ALA A 143 -5.44 -21.48 1.62
C ALA A 143 -4.86 -20.13 1.19
N ALA A 144 -4.08 -19.49 2.08
CA ALA A 144 -3.41 -18.24 1.77
C ALA A 144 -2.37 -18.43 0.64
N GLN A 145 -1.65 -19.56 0.65
CA GLN A 145 -0.64 -19.85 -0.37
C GLN A 145 -1.27 -20.03 -1.74
N HIS A 146 -2.32 -20.84 -1.82
CA HIS A 146 -3.04 -21.07 -3.06
C HIS A 146 -3.58 -19.75 -3.66
N ARG A 147 -4.03 -18.85 -2.80
CA ARG A 147 -4.52 -17.51 -3.20
C ARG A 147 -3.40 -16.63 -3.76
N LEU A 148 -2.24 -16.57 -3.10
CA LEU A 148 -1.08 -15.83 -3.59
C LEU A 148 -0.59 -16.35 -4.94
N ASP A 149 -0.58 -17.67 -5.11
CA ASP A 149 -0.17 -18.31 -6.37
C ASP A 149 -1.12 -17.88 -7.50
N LEU A 150 -2.43 -17.89 -7.25
CA LEU A 150 -3.45 -17.41 -8.19
C LEU A 150 -3.30 -15.92 -8.52
N GLU A 151 -3.10 -15.06 -7.52
CA GLU A 151 -2.90 -13.62 -7.76
C GLU A 151 -1.62 -13.34 -8.55
N THR A 152 -0.55 -14.06 -8.25
CA THR A 152 0.72 -13.96 -8.97
C THR A 152 0.55 -14.42 -10.41
N GLU A 153 -0.15 -15.54 -10.64
CA GLU A 153 -0.45 -16.04 -11.98
C GLU A 153 -1.29 -15.04 -12.77
N LEU A 154 -2.34 -14.47 -12.18
CA LEU A 154 -3.19 -13.45 -12.80
C LEU A 154 -2.41 -12.18 -13.12
N ARG A 155 -1.55 -11.71 -12.20
CA ARG A 155 -0.69 -10.54 -12.43
C ARG A 155 0.26 -10.79 -13.60
N ARG A 156 0.95 -11.93 -13.62
CA ARG A 156 1.81 -12.35 -14.73
C ARG A 156 1.04 -12.47 -16.05
N ALA A 157 -0.18 -13.01 -16.03
CA ALA A 157 -1.03 -13.14 -17.21
C ALA A 157 -1.45 -11.77 -17.76
N ARG A 158 -1.82 -10.83 -16.88
CA ARG A 158 -2.15 -9.44 -17.24
C ARG A 158 -0.94 -8.72 -17.82
N ASP A 159 0.22 -8.86 -17.21
CA ASP A 159 1.45 -8.19 -17.68
C ASP A 159 1.90 -8.76 -19.04
N ARG A 160 1.78 -10.08 -19.25
CA ARG A 160 1.96 -10.71 -20.56
C ARG A 160 0.96 -10.21 -21.61
N ALA A 161 -0.31 -10.02 -21.23
CA ALA A 161 -1.34 -9.50 -22.12
C ALA A 161 -1.07 -8.03 -22.48
N ALA A 162 -0.70 -7.20 -21.50
CA ALA A 162 -0.30 -5.81 -21.71
C ALA A 162 0.91 -5.71 -22.65
N GLY A 163 1.94 -6.55 -22.46
CA GLY A 163 3.10 -6.62 -23.35
C GLY A 163 2.75 -7.07 -24.78
N ARG A 164 1.81 -8.02 -24.95
CA ARG A 164 1.31 -8.40 -26.29
C ARG A 164 0.53 -7.27 -26.96
N LEU A 165 -0.31 -6.55 -26.22
CA LEU A 165 -1.05 -5.39 -26.70
C LEU A 165 -0.12 -4.24 -27.11
N ALA A 166 0.88 -3.93 -26.29
CA ALA A 166 1.89 -2.90 -26.59
C ALA A 166 2.67 -3.23 -27.88
N ARG A 167 3.11 -4.49 -28.05
CA ARG A 167 3.77 -4.95 -29.29
C ARG A 167 2.88 -4.84 -30.52
N ARG A 168 1.60 -5.20 -30.40
CA ARG A 168 0.62 -5.05 -31.50
C ARG A 168 0.35 -3.59 -31.84
N ALA A 169 0.51 -2.68 -30.87
CA ALA A 169 0.33 -1.24 -31.03
C ALA A 169 1.61 -0.50 -31.46
N GLY A 170 2.75 -1.18 -31.65
CA GLY A 170 4.03 -0.55 -32.02
C GLY A 170 4.64 0.33 -30.93
N LEU A 171 4.25 0.14 -29.66
CA LEU A 171 4.74 0.95 -28.54
C LEU A 171 6.03 0.34 -27.94
N PRO A 172 7.00 1.18 -27.51
CA PRO A 172 8.19 0.71 -26.82
C PRO A 172 7.81 0.05 -25.48
N ALA A 173 8.57 -0.98 -25.09
CA ALA A 173 8.35 -1.68 -23.82
C ALA A 173 8.46 -0.70 -22.64
N GLY A 174 7.40 -0.57 -21.85
CA GLY A 174 7.32 0.38 -20.72
C GLY A 174 6.48 1.63 -20.97
N ALA A 175 6.01 1.88 -22.20
CA ALA A 175 4.99 2.90 -22.44
C ALA A 175 3.63 2.40 -21.91
N GLY A 176 3.07 3.11 -20.92
CA GLY A 176 1.73 2.83 -20.43
C GLY A 176 0.71 2.80 -21.58
N LEU A 177 -0.29 1.91 -21.48
CA LEU A 177 -1.37 1.88 -22.46
C LEU A 177 -2.03 3.26 -22.53
N PRO A 178 -2.20 3.86 -23.72
CA PRO A 178 -2.92 5.12 -23.82
C PRO A 178 -4.36 4.90 -23.35
N VAL A 179 -4.71 5.51 -22.22
CA VAL A 179 -6.08 5.54 -21.73
C VAL A 179 -6.88 6.39 -22.71
N ARG A 180 -7.82 5.75 -23.42
CA ARG A 180 -8.70 6.44 -24.36
C ARG A 180 -9.54 7.44 -23.55
N ALA A 181 -9.26 8.74 -23.72
CA ALA A 181 -10.07 9.79 -23.11
C ALA A 181 -11.54 9.61 -23.52
N ARG A 182 -12.43 9.52 -22.53
CA ARG A 182 -13.87 9.57 -22.78
C ARG A 182 -14.18 10.91 -23.46
N PRO A 183 -14.97 10.94 -24.55
CA PRO A 183 -15.36 12.20 -25.15
C PRO A 183 -16.12 13.01 -24.11
N ALA A 184 -15.63 14.23 -23.83
CA ALA A 184 -16.30 15.17 -22.95
C ALA A 184 -17.72 15.40 -23.47
N GLY A 185 -18.72 15.13 -22.62
CA GLY A 185 -20.11 15.40 -22.90
C GLY A 185 -20.28 16.84 -23.37
N ARG A 186 -20.87 17.00 -24.56
CA ARG A 186 -21.19 18.26 -25.21
C ARG A 186 -21.92 19.17 -24.22
N ARG A 187 -21.28 20.26 -23.78
CA ARG A 187 -21.91 21.30 -22.96
C ARG A 187 -23.12 21.86 -23.73
N LEU A 188 -24.31 21.71 -23.17
CA LEU A 188 -25.49 22.45 -23.60
C LEU A 188 -25.22 23.94 -23.35
N ARG A 189 -25.31 24.75 -24.40
CA ARG A 189 -25.25 26.21 -24.30
C ARG A 189 -26.46 26.71 -23.51
N PRO A 190 -26.32 27.66 -22.57
CA PRO A 190 -27.48 28.36 -22.02
C PRO A 190 -28.13 29.19 -23.13
N ALA A 191 -29.45 29.10 -23.23
CA ALA A 191 -30.25 29.90 -24.13
C ALA A 191 -30.12 31.38 -23.75
N VAL A 192 -29.61 32.18 -24.68
CA VAL A 192 -29.64 33.64 -24.61
C VAL A 192 -31.09 34.06 -24.83
N ALA A 193 -31.70 34.65 -23.80
CA ALA A 193 -33.02 35.26 -23.92
C ALA A 193 -32.93 36.45 -24.89
N ALA A 194 -33.66 36.36 -25.98
CA ALA A 194 -33.81 37.43 -26.95
C ALA A 194 -34.53 38.61 -26.29
N THR A 195 -33.88 39.77 -26.33
CA THR A 195 -34.54 41.06 -26.32
C THR A 195 -35.26 41.24 -27.66
N ASP A 196 -36.57 41.48 -27.66
CA ASP A 196 -37.18 42.43 -28.60
C ASP A 196 -38.48 43.02 -28.02
N GLY A 197 -38.70 44.28 -28.36
CA GLY A 197 -39.64 45.21 -27.77
C GLY A 197 -41.09 45.05 -28.18
N GLY A 198 -41.97 45.68 -27.38
CA GLY A 198 -43.41 45.57 -27.56
C GLY A 198 -44.25 46.61 -26.80
N ARG A 199 -43.91 47.90 -26.93
CA ARG A 199 -44.81 49.07 -27.06
C ARG A 199 -46.12 49.22 -26.22
N ARG A 200 -46.29 50.46 -25.73
CA ARG A 200 -47.54 51.26 -25.46
C ARG A 200 -48.15 51.05 -24.06
N ARG A 201 -48.72 52.03 -23.33
CA ARG A 201 -49.06 53.47 -23.50
C ARG A 201 -49.50 53.99 -22.11
N SER A 202 -49.36 55.30 -21.87
CA SER A 202 -50.28 56.21 -21.11
C SER A 202 -50.55 55.92 -19.62
N THR A 203 -50.60 56.83 -18.64
CA THR A 203 -50.92 58.28 -18.51
C THR A 203 -50.37 58.74 -17.14
N GLY A 204 -50.01 60.03 -16.96
CA GLY A 204 -49.70 60.64 -15.64
C GLY A 204 -50.95 60.87 -14.77
N PRO A 205 -50.97 61.80 -13.79
CA PRO A 205 -49.89 62.64 -13.25
C PRO A 205 -49.78 62.67 -11.70
N GLN A 206 -48.71 63.32 -11.26
CA GLN A 206 -48.49 64.16 -10.06
C GLN A 206 -49.48 64.15 -8.88
N GLY A 207 -48.89 64.06 -7.68
CA GLY A 207 -49.42 64.48 -6.39
C GLY A 207 -48.29 64.44 -5.37
#